data_AF-A0A0C3BSE3-F1
#
_entry.id   AF-A0A0C3BSE3-F1
#
_cell.length_a   1.000
_cell.length_b   1.000
_cell.length_c   1.000
_cell.angle_alpha   90.00
_cell.angle_beta   90.00
_cell.angle_gamma   90.00
#
_symmetry.space_group_name_H-M   'P 1'
#
loop_
_entity.id
_entity.type
_entity.pdbx_description
1 polymer ?
#
loop_
_entity_poly.entity_id
_entity_poly.type
_entity_poly.pdbx_seq_one_letter_code
_entity_poly.pdbx_strand_id
1 'polypeptide(L)'
;MCFGYNSTLVTIARRSLPKTAPFVPLTHHRYLIGQNITLKNGYYQPALGQPTFDSLIYDEANLTATMLQMTVATQHDAKAKGVEWLENQGVKKFHLVTVTPPDTP
;
A
#
# COMPACT_ATOMS: atom_id res chain seq x y z
N MET A 1 13.08 -0.43 7.48
CA MET A 1 12.62 0.33 6.31
C MET A 1 11.43 1.17 6.76
N CYS A 2 11.33 2.43 6.32
CA CYS A 2 10.22 3.32 6.66
C CYS A 2 9.69 3.92 5.35
N PHE A 3 8.38 3.85 5.13
CA PHE A 3 7.72 4.54 4.02
C PHE A 3 7.32 5.94 4.47
N GLY A 4 7.40 6.92 3.57
CA GLY A 4 7.04 8.30 3.89
C GLY A 4 6.96 9.17 2.65
N TYR A 5 6.53 10.41 2.84
CA TYR A 5 6.54 11.41 1.77
C TYR A 5 7.80 12.25 1.85
N ASN A 6 8.41 12.49 0.68
CA ASN A 6 9.38 13.55 0.47
C ASN A 6 8.83 14.50 -0.60
N SER A 7 8.27 15.63 -0.15
CA SER A 7 7.48 16.53 -1.01
C SER A 7 6.34 15.76 -1.71
N THR A 8 6.40 15.59 -3.03
CA THR A 8 5.40 14.88 -3.84
C THR A 8 5.71 13.40 -4.07
N LEU A 9 6.85 12.91 -3.60
CA LEU A 9 7.30 11.54 -3.85
C LEU A 9 7.05 10.64 -2.65
N VAL A 10 6.43 9.48 -2.89
CA VAL A 10 6.45 8.37 -1.94
C VAL A 10 7.86 7.78 -1.95
N THR A 11 8.54 7.84 -0.80
CA THR A 11 9.94 7.46 -0.66
C THR A 11 10.09 6.36 0.40
N ILE A 12 11.04 5.45 0.14
CA ILE A 12 11.47 4.44 1.11
C ILE A 12 12.79 4.86 1.73
N ALA A 13 12.79 5.02 3.05
CA ALA A 13 13.96 5.41 3.81
C ALA A 13 14.55 4.26 4.63
N ARG A 14 15.88 4.28 4.77
CA ARG A 14 16.56 3.54 5.84
C ARG A 14 16.27 4.25 7.17
N ARG A 15 16.24 3.51 8.29
CA ARG A 15 15.79 4.01 9.61
C ARG A 15 16.52 5.27 10.09
N SER A 16 17.74 5.53 9.61
CA SER A 16 18.54 6.70 9.95
C SER A 16 18.43 7.78 8.87
N LEU A 17 17.37 8.57 8.91
CA LEU A 17 17.33 9.85 8.18
C LEU A 17 17.84 10.99 9.09
N PRO A 18 18.56 11.98 8.54
CA PRO A 18 18.83 13.22 9.25
C PRO A 18 17.51 13.88 9.69
N LYS A 19 17.46 14.46 10.89
CA LYS A 19 16.26 15.17 11.39
C LYS A 19 15.80 16.33 10.48
N THR A 20 16.70 16.81 9.62
CA THR A 20 16.46 17.90 8.67
C THR A 20 15.95 17.42 7.31
N ALA A 21 15.87 16.11 7.07
CA ALA A 21 15.31 15.60 5.83
C ALA A 21 13.81 15.93 5.77
N PRO A 22 13.30 16.47 4.65
CA PRO A 22 11.87 16.70 4.43
C PRO A 22 11.18 15.34 4.20
N PHE A 23 11.11 14.52 5.24
CA PHE A 23 10.55 13.18 5.22
C PHE A 23 9.48 13.07 6.29
N VAL A 24 8.24 12.88 5.86
CA VAL A 24 7.12 12.62 6.76
C VAL A 24 6.84 11.12 6.74
N PRO A 25 7.13 10.39 7.83
CA PRO A 25 6.87 8.95 7.87
C PRO A 25 5.37 8.66 7.78
N LEU A 26 5.01 7.66 6.98
CA LEU A 26 3.67 7.10 6.97
C LEU A 26 3.49 6.20 8.19
N THR A 27 2.36 6.36 8.87
CA THR A 27 1.95 5.43 9.92
C THR A 27 1.76 4.04 9.31
N HIS A 28 2.37 3.03 9.94
CA HIS A 28 2.25 1.64 9.50
C HIS A 28 1.06 0.96 10.20
N HIS A 29 0.18 0.39 9.39
CA HIS A 29 -0.97 -0.38 9.83
C HIS A 29 -0.86 -1.82 9.32
N ARG A 30 -1.31 -2.77 10.15
CA ARG A 30 -1.53 -4.16 9.74
C ARG A 30 -3.04 -4.43 9.66
N TYR A 31 -3.45 -5.23 8.69
CA TYR A 31 -4.86 -5.60 8.52
C TYR A 31 -5.05 -7.07 8.14
N LEU A 32 -6.26 -7.56 8.36
CA LEU A 32 -6.77 -8.83 7.86
C LEU A 32 -7.93 -8.56 6.90
N ILE A 33 -8.01 -9.31 5.79
CA ILE A 33 -9.17 -9.19 4.88
C ILE A 33 -10.44 -9.61 5.65
N GLY A 34 -11.51 -8.83 5.49
CA GLY A 34 -12.78 -9.06 6.18
C GLY A 34 -12.87 -8.40 7.55
N GLN A 35 -11.77 -7.84 8.07
CA GLN A 35 -11.84 -6.96 9.24
C GLN A 35 -12.54 -5.66 8.85
N ASN A 36 -13.44 -5.16 9.69
CA ASN A 36 -14.00 -3.82 9.55
C ASN A 36 -13.01 -2.82 10.16
N ILE A 37 -12.41 -1.97 9.33
CA ILE A 37 -11.43 -0.97 9.75
C ILE A 37 -11.77 0.40 9.17
N THR A 38 -11.58 1.45 9.96
CA THR A 38 -11.58 2.81 9.42
C THR A 38 -10.20 3.12 8.86
N LEU A 39 -10.14 3.37 7.55
CA LEU A 39 -8.89 3.76 6.88
C LEU A 39 -8.47 5.18 7.28
N LYS A 40 -7.17 5.38 7.45
CA LYS A 40 -6.49 6.62 7.82
C LYS A 40 -5.24 6.79 6.99
N ASN A 41 -4.74 8.02 6.88
CA ASN A 41 -3.50 8.30 6.16
C ASN A 41 -2.35 7.40 6.63
N GLY A 42 -1.84 6.55 5.75
CA GLY A 42 -0.87 5.56 6.17
C GLY A 42 -0.53 4.49 5.14
N TYR A 43 0.44 3.67 5.53
CA TYR A 43 0.88 2.48 4.82
C TYR A 43 0.24 1.25 5.49
N TYR A 44 -0.39 0.41 4.70
CA TYR A 44 -1.12 -0.78 5.15
C TYR A 44 -0.49 -2.03 4.57
N GLN A 45 -0.22 -3.00 5.45
CA GLN A 45 0.31 -4.30 5.08
C GLN A 45 -0.65 -5.40 5.53
N PRO A 46 -1.01 -6.34 4.65
CA PRO A 46 -1.82 -7.48 5.07
C PRO A 46 -1.04 -8.41 5.99
N ALA A 47 -1.76 -9.23 6.76
CA ALA A 47 -1.13 -10.37 7.40
C ALA A 47 -0.56 -11.34 6.35
N LEU A 48 0.47 -12.10 6.77
CA LEU A 48 1.15 -13.07 5.92
C LEU A 48 0.16 -14.10 5.36
N GLY A 49 0.26 -14.39 4.06
CA GLY A 49 -0.55 -15.44 3.40
C GLY A 49 -1.97 -15.02 3.01
N GLN A 50 -2.35 -13.75 3.19
CA GLN A 50 -3.64 -13.24 2.72
C GLN A 50 -3.62 -13.08 1.18
N PRO A 51 -4.65 -13.56 0.45
CA PRO A 51 -4.73 -13.42 -0.99
C PRO A 51 -5.19 -11.99 -1.37
N THR A 52 -4.28 -11.03 -1.29
CA THR A 52 -4.49 -9.60 -1.58
C THR A 52 -3.21 -9.01 -2.22
N PHE A 53 -3.12 -7.69 -2.30
CA PHE A 53 -1.92 -6.93 -2.65
C PHE A 53 -0.85 -7.08 -1.57
N ASP A 54 0.42 -6.92 -1.96
CA ASP A 54 1.53 -6.97 -1.00
C ASP A 54 1.44 -5.85 0.04
N SER A 55 0.93 -4.68 -0.37
CA SER A 55 0.60 -3.58 0.52
C SER A 55 -0.20 -2.49 -0.20
N LEU A 56 -0.66 -1.48 0.54
CA LEU A 56 -1.25 -0.27 -0.02
C LEU A 56 -0.89 0.97 0.79
N ILE A 57 -1.02 2.14 0.17
CA ILE A 57 -0.97 3.45 0.81
C ILE A 57 -2.36 4.08 0.67
N TYR A 58 -2.93 4.56 1.77
CA TYR A 58 -4.22 5.23 1.76
C TYR A 58 -4.06 6.73 2.01
N ASP A 59 -4.73 7.51 1.18
CA ASP A 59 -4.89 8.96 1.30
C ASP A 59 -6.36 9.30 1.58
N GLU A 60 -6.64 9.68 2.81
CA GLU A 60 -7.95 10.05 3.35
C GLU A 60 -8.48 11.33 2.70
N ALA A 61 -7.62 12.29 2.35
CA ALA A 61 -8.06 13.56 1.74
C ALA A 61 -8.70 13.33 0.38
N ASN A 62 -8.21 12.33 -0.37
CA ASN A 62 -8.68 11.99 -1.70
C ASN A 62 -9.47 10.67 -1.75
N LEU A 63 -9.69 10.01 -0.61
CA LEU A 63 -10.28 8.66 -0.50
C LEU A 63 -9.65 7.67 -1.50
N THR A 64 -8.33 7.75 -1.66
CA THR A 64 -7.59 7.06 -2.70
C THR A 64 -6.68 6.00 -2.09
N ALA A 65 -6.74 4.77 -2.62
CA ALA A 65 -5.80 3.72 -2.28
C ALA A 65 -4.80 3.52 -3.43
N THR A 66 -3.51 3.64 -3.12
CA THR A 66 -2.42 3.23 -4.02
C THR A 66 -1.96 1.84 -3.62
N MET A 67 -2.35 0.83 -4.40
CA MET A 67 -2.04 -0.57 -4.19
C MET A 67 -0.67 -0.89 -4.78
N LEU A 68 0.19 -1.52 -3.98
CA LEU A 68 1.53 -1.94 -4.37
C LEU A 68 1.53 -3.45 -4.56
N GLN A 69 1.94 -3.90 -5.75
CA GLN A 69 1.99 -5.32 -6.06
C GLN A 69 3.28 -5.67 -6.79
N MET A 70 4.06 -6.58 -6.19
CA MET A 70 5.15 -7.28 -6.86
C MET A 70 4.56 -8.47 -7.60
N THR A 71 4.54 -8.39 -8.92
CA THR A 71 4.04 -9.46 -9.77
C THR A 71 5.13 -10.52 -9.95
N VAL A 72 5.08 -11.59 -9.15
CA VAL A 72 5.82 -12.84 -9.41
C VAL A 72 4.91 -13.99 -9.88
N ALA A 73 3.58 -13.83 -9.84
CA ALA A 73 2.64 -14.85 -10.32
C ALA A 73 1.37 -14.24 -10.94
N THR A 74 0.85 -14.94 -11.94
CA THR A 74 -0.28 -14.62 -12.83
C THR A 74 -1.68 -14.72 -12.20
N GLN A 75 -1.82 -14.83 -10.88
CA GLN A 75 -3.13 -15.04 -10.26
C GLN A 75 -3.89 -13.72 -10.09
N HIS A 76 -4.92 -13.54 -10.93
CA HIS A 76 -5.79 -12.36 -10.96
C HIS A 76 -6.82 -12.31 -9.81
N ASP A 77 -7.23 -13.47 -9.28
CA ASP A 77 -8.36 -13.56 -8.33
C ASP A 77 -8.09 -12.98 -6.94
N ALA A 78 -6.84 -13.01 -6.48
CA ALA A 78 -6.44 -12.41 -5.20
C ALA A 78 -6.65 -10.88 -5.17
N LYS A 79 -6.61 -10.22 -6.34
CA LYS A 79 -6.79 -8.77 -6.43
C LYS A 79 -8.26 -8.37 -6.23
N ALA A 80 -9.21 -9.15 -6.77
CA ALA A 80 -10.63 -8.81 -6.77
C ALA A 80 -11.20 -8.71 -5.34
N LYS A 81 -10.94 -9.71 -4.49
CA LYS A 81 -11.40 -9.70 -3.08
C LYS A 81 -10.80 -8.56 -2.26
N GLY A 82 -9.54 -8.22 -2.53
CA GLY A 82 -8.87 -7.09 -1.89
C GLY A 82 -9.50 -5.76 -2.26
N VAL A 83 -9.80 -5.54 -3.56
CA VAL A 83 -10.49 -4.33 -4.03
C VAL A 83 -11.88 -4.21 -3.42
N GLU A 84 -12.70 -5.26 -3.52
CA GLU A 84 -14.07 -5.25 -3.00
C GLU A 84 -14.10 -4.94 -1.49
N TRP A 85 -13.17 -5.52 -0.72
CA TRP A 85 -13.06 -5.22 0.70
C TRP A 85 -12.71 -3.74 0.95
N LEU A 86 -11.80 -3.15 0.16
CA LEU A 86 -11.41 -1.73 0.28
C LEU A 86 -12.54 -0.77 -0.12
N GLU A 87 -13.32 -1.10 -1.15
CA GLU A 87 -14.52 -0.34 -1.52
C GLU A 87 -15.51 -0.30 -0.36
N ASN A 88 -15.71 -1.42 0.33
CA ASN A 88 -16.53 -1.51 1.54
C ASN A 88 -15.95 -0.70 2.72
N GLN A 89 -14.65 -0.42 2.74
CA GLN A 89 -14.03 0.48 3.73
C GLN A 89 -14.10 1.96 3.32
N GLY A 90 -14.72 2.29 2.18
CA GLY A 90 -14.94 3.67 1.73
C GLY A 90 -13.93 4.21 0.73
N VAL A 91 -13.02 3.37 0.19
CA VAL A 91 -12.14 3.78 -0.91
C VAL A 91 -12.95 4.11 -2.15
N LYS A 92 -12.61 5.21 -2.84
CA LYS A 92 -13.31 5.68 -4.04
C LYS A 92 -12.46 5.66 -5.30
N LYS A 93 -11.13 5.66 -5.15
CA LYS A 93 -10.18 5.64 -6.26
C LYS A 93 -9.06 4.67 -5.97
N PHE A 94 -8.61 3.99 -7.02
CA PHE A 94 -7.56 2.99 -6.94
C PHE A 94 -6.46 3.33 -7.94
N HIS A 95 -5.23 3.37 -7.46
CA HIS A 95 -4.04 3.33 -8.30
C HIS A 95 -3.36 2.00 -8.06
N LEU A 96 -3.00 1.29 -9.14
CA LEU A 96 -2.23 0.07 -9.04
C LEU A 96 -0.82 0.33 -9.54
N VAL A 97 0.16 0.10 -8.68
CA VAL A 97 1.58 0.13 -9.02
C VAL A 97 2.09 -1.31 -9.01
N THR A 98 2.39 -1.82 -10.20
CA THR A 98 2.98 -3.15 -10.37
C THR A 98 4.47 -3.05 -10.60
N VAL A 99 5.25 -3.82 -9.84
CA VAL A 99 6.67 -4.03 -10.09
C VAL A 99 6.82 -5.42 -10.73
N THR A 100 7.17 -5.43 -12.01
CA THR A 100 7.59 -6.64 -12.72
C THR A 100 9.11 -6.80 -12.57
N PRO A 101 9.62 -8.00 -12.28
CA PRO A 101 11.05 -8.25 -12.45
C PRO A 101 11.46 -7.90 -13.89
N PRO A 102 12.71 -7.47 -14.13
CA PRO A 102 13.21 -7.38 -15.49
C PRO A 102 13.07 -8.74 -16.15
N ASP A 103 12.67 -8.77 -17.43
CA ASP A 103 12.71 -10.00 -18.23
C ASP A 103 14.13 -10.54 -18.17
N THR A 104 14.33 -11.63 -17.45
CA THR A 104 15.59 -12.39 -17.52
C THR A 104 15.55 -13.14 -18.85
N PRO A 105 16.45 -12.85 -19.81
CA PRO A 105 16.56 -13.63 -21.04
C PRO A 105 16.98 -15.07 -20.76
#